data_AF-A0A3B9NB03-F1
#
_entry.id   AF-A0A3B9NB03-F1
#
_cell.length_a   1.000
_cell.length_b   1.000
_cell.length_c   1.000
_cell.angle_alpha   90.00
_cell.angle_beta   90.00
_cell.angle_gamma   90.00
#
_symmetry.space_group_name_H-M   'P 1'
#
loop_
_entity.id
_entity.type
_entity.pdbx_description
1 polymer ?
#
loop_
_entity_poly.entity_id
_entity_poly.type
_entity_poly.pdbx_seq_one_letter_code
_entity_poly.pdbx_strand_id
1 'polypeptide(L)'
;MYDLEARAFVLQDLAIRSIQGGTDFGNGAWDCYIIETATGRGIYQAAEKVWLVPLSTHYVKIVYAAVMDYFILKDHAGRYYYFDAVERTLSSAYDYVCASVNHYQDLMLLQGDLLYKKGYDGVEVIQEDQYGQFLKKLDQLSGEDFEICNRFFEGWKAAKGDNFESSYDSYTLYHMALDCCRQGDVEMAIRYFTFSADQNNESSMHELGNIYTDTDSEDNPFLDLDKGIQYYEQAAQKDYSAAWNAIGYLFQYGIGYKKDLEKSFNAYMKGAELGNGYALSNLGYFYSSGTYVEEDLEKALSYYQKAELKLVENTSNIASIYYSLEDYDRLLVYLKRDKENSYSNIYYGLLYDQGLKFKKDSKKAIHYFERANDYGVYESATARLLDYYKNDPTFRNQEKYVHWLDFAKNNELDIELDLLQWDNQSEDSGASSSFFGKLFKKKK
;
A
#
# COMPACT_ATOMS: atom_id res chain seq x y z
N MET A 1 -42.12 -3.43 37.25
CA MET A 1 -40.78 -4.04 37.49
C MET A 1 -40.73 -4.56 38.92
N TYR A 2 -40.00 -5.64 39.21
CA TYR A 2 -39.89 -6.21 40.56
C TYR A 2 -38.46 -6.07 41.07
N ASP A 3 -38.30 -5.40 42.22
CA ASP A 3 -37.03 -5.28 42.92
C ASP A 3 -36.83 -6.53 43.80
N LEU A 4 -35.80 -7.32 43.47
CA LEU A 4 -35.51 -8.58 44.16
C LEU A 4 -34.97 -8.38 45.59
N GLU A 5 -34.26 -7.28 45.84
CA GLU A 5 -33.68 -6.97 47.14
C GLU A 5 -34.77 -6.47 48.10
N ALA A 6 -35.59 -5.52 47.65
CA ALA A 6 -36.72 -5.00 48.43
C ALA A 6 -37.95 -5.93 48.42
N ARG A 7 -37.96 -6.96 47.57
CA ARG A 7 -39.08 -7.90 47.36
C ARG A 7 -40.41 -7.20 47.05
N ALA A 8 -40.37 -6.09 46.31
CA ALA A 8 -41.52 -5.26 46.02
C ALA A 8 -41.56 -4.86 44.54
N PHE A 9 -42.77 -4.64 44.01
CA PHE A 9 -42.90 -4.01 42.69
C PHE A 9 -42.56 -2.51 42.80
N VAL A 10 -41.78 -2.01 41.85
CA VAL A 10 -41.54 -0.58 41.65
C VAL A 10 -42.40 -0.05 40.52
N LEU A 11 -42.71 1.25 40.58
CA LEU A 11 -43.58 1.94 39.63
C LEU A 11 -45.03 1.41 39.57
N GLN A 12 -45.56 0.87 40.68
CA GLN A 12 -46.89 0.25 40.75
C GLN A 12 -48.04 1.21 40.43
N ASP A 13 -47.84 2.50 40.68
CA ASP A 13 -48.86 3.54 40.46
C ASP A 13 -48.96 3.97 38.98
N LEU A 14 -48.13 3.41 38.10
CA LEU A 14 -48.08 3.79 36.69
C LEU A 14 -48.74 2.73 35.79
N ALA A 15 -49.63 3.20 34.91
CA ALA A 15 -50.15 2.40 33.80
C ALA A 15 -49.12 2.37 32.65
N ILE A 16 -48.16 1.44 32.75
CA ILE A 16 -47.07 1.28 31.79
C ILE A 16 -47.57 0.63 30.49
N ARG A 17 -47.27 1.26 29.36
CA ARG A 17 -47.59 0.77 28.00
C ARG A 17 -46.46 -0.06 27.41
N SER A 18 -45.22 0.38 27.59
CA SER A 18 -44.04 -0.37 27.14
C SER A 18 -42.85 -0.10 28.05
N ILE A 19 -41.95 -1.09 28.10
CA ILE A 19 -40.67 -1.03 28.80
C ILE A 19 -39.63 -1.57 27.84
N GLN A 20 -38.50 -0.86 27.70
CA GLN A 20 -37.31 -1.32 26.99
C GLN A 20 -36.10 -1.10 27.89
N GLY A 21 -35.19 -2.05 27.99
CA GLY A 21 -33.97 -1.90 28.79
C GLY A 21 -33.73 -3.03 29.79
N GLY A 22 -32.83 -2.78 30.74
CA GLY A 22 -32.26 -3.77 31.64
C GLY A 22 -30.88 -4.23 31.18
N THR A 23 -30.64 -5.54 31.12
CA THR A 23 -29.35 -6.12 30.69
C THR A 23 -29.03 -5.95 29.21
N ASP A 24 -30.00 -5.48 28.42
CA ASP A 24 -29.85 -5.28 26.97
C ASP A 24 -29.16 -3.94 26.64
N PHE A 25 -28.96 -3.07 27.64
CA PHE A 25 -28.22 -1.82 27.49
C PHE A 25 -26.76 -2.00 27.94
N GLY A 26 -25.89 -1.09 27.49
CA GLY A 26 -24.46 -1.09 27.77
C GLY A 26 -24.14 -0.78 29.24
N ASN A 27 -22.87 -0.93 29.61
CA ASN A 27 -22.42 -0.92 31.00
C ASN A 27 -22.75 0.39 31.76
N GLY A 28 -22.67 1.56 31.13
CA GLY A 28 -23.02 2.84 31.76
C GLY A 28 -24.52 3.12 31.79
N ALA A 29 -25.32 2.43 30.97
CA ALA A 29 -26.78 2.40 31.04
C ALA A 29 -27.32 1.14 31.76
N TRP A 30 -26.50 0.48 32.58
CA TRP A 30 -26.88 -0.69 33.35
C TRP A 30 -28.15 -0.41 34.18
N ASP A 31 -29.11 -1.33 34.11
CA ASP A 31 -30.37 -1.29 34.87
C ASP A 31 -31.21 -0.02 34.64
N CYS A 32 -30.96 0.64 33.50
CA CYS A 32 -31.81 1.71 32.98
C CYS A 32 -32.92 1.11 32.12
N TYR A 33 -34.09 1.75 32.19
CA TYR A 33 -35.28 1.37 31.46
C TYR A 33 -35.93 2.60 30.84
N ILE A 34 -36.20 2.52 29.53
CA ILE A 34 -37.10 3.45 28.85
C ILE A 34 -38.53 3.01 29.17
N ILE A 35 -39.26 3.87 29.86
CA ILE A 35 -40.64 3.61 30.28
C ILE A 35 -41.58 4.50 29.46
N GLU A 36 -42.58 3.88 28.82
CA GLU A 36 -43.67 4.60 28.16
C GLU A 36 -44.99 4.39 28.91
N THR A 37 -45.73 5.47 29.10
CA THR A 37 -47.06 5.49 29.72
C THR A 37 -48.03 6.32 28.87
N ALA A 38 -49.29 6.42 29.29
CA ALA A 38 -50.23 7.36 28.68
C ALA A 38 -49.82 8.84 28.85
N THR A 39 -49.03 9.15 29.88
CA THR A 39 -48.63 10.50 30.24
C THR A 39 -47.21 10.85 29.77
N GLY A 40 -46.58 10.01 28.95
CA GLY A 40 -45.30 10.32 28.32
C GLY A 40 -44.25 9.21 28.45
N ARG A 41 -43.00 9.59 28.17
CA ARG A 41 -41.81 8.72 28.19
C ARG A 41 -40.76 9.26 29.15
N GLY A 42 -39.95 8.37 29.71
CA GLY A 42 -38.85 8.71 30.62
C GLY A 42 -37.82 7.60 30.71
N ILE A 43 -36.70 7.89 31.37
CA ILE A 43 -35.61 6.94 31.64
C ILE A 43 -35.53 6.73 33.14
N TYR A 44 -35.76 5.50 33.57
CA TYR A 44 -35.76 5.10 34.98
C TYR A 44 -34.58 4.18 35.26
N GLN A 45 -33.79 4.46 36.30
CA GLN A 45 -32.72 3.60 36.77
C GLN A 45 -33.24 2.82 37.98
N ALA A 46 -33.28 1.49 37.87
CA ALA A 46 -34.00 0.65 38.84
C ALA A 46 -33.24 0.39 40.14
N ALA A 47 -31.92 0.13 40.08
CA ALA A 47 -31.07 -0.10 41.25
C ALA A 47 -31.08 1.06 42.26
N GLU A 48 -31.09 2.29 41.76
CA GLU A 48 -31.08 3.54 42.53
C GLU A 48 -32.49 4.11 42.72
N LYS A 49 -33.47 3.58 41.98
CA LYS A 49 -34.88 3.97 42.04
C LYS A 49 -35.14 5.43 41.68
N VAL A 50 -34.36 5.97 40.75
CA VAL A 50 -34.44 7.37 40.31
C VAL A 50 -34.88 7.49 38.86
N TRP A 51 -35.59 8.58 38.57
CA TRP A 51 -35.80 9.00 37.18
C TRP A 51 -34.57 9.80 36.73
N LEU A 52 -33.80 9.24 35.80
CA LEU A 52 -32.72 9.94 35.12
C LEU A 52 -33.28 11.00 34.15
N VAL A 53 -34.36 10.63 33.45
CA VAL A 53 -35.21 11.55 32.70
C VAL A 53 -36.65 11.33 33.16
N PRO A 54 -37.30 12.31 33.83
CA PRO A 54 -38.67 12.17 34.31
C PRO A 54 -39.68 11.88 33.20
N LEU A 55 -40.78 11.19 33.53
CA LEU A 55 -41.89 11.01 32.62
C LEU A 55 -42.40 12.35 32.11
N SER A 56 -42.38 12.51 30.79
CA SER A 56 -42.79 13.74 30.13
C SER A 56 -43.45 13.46 28.80
N THR A 57 -44.50 14.22 28.48
CA THR A 57 -45.08 14.26 27.13
C THR A 57 -44.23 15.05 26.15
N HIS A 58 -43.16 15.73 26.62
CA HIS A 58 -42.29 16.51 25.76
C HIS A 58 -41.60 15.65 24.69
N TYR A 59 -41.19 14.43 25.05
CA TYR A 59 -40.46 13.51 24.18
C TYR A 59 -41.38 12.50 23.50
N VAL A 60 -41.38 12.51 22.16
CA VAL A 60 -42.13 11.56 21.32
C VAL A 60 -41.41 10.25 21.12
N LYS A 61 -40.08 10.24 21.28
CA LYS A 61 -39.24 9.06 21.09
C LYS A 61 -38.06 9.14 22.06
N ILE A 62 -37.73 8.02 22.68
CA ILE A 62 -36.48 7.80 23.41
C ILE A 62 -35.97 6.46 22.91
N VAL A 63 -34.72 6.43 22.43
CA VAL A 63 -34.05 5.20 22.00
C VAL A 63 -32.68 5.11 22.64
N TYR A 64 -32.29 3.91 23.04
CA TYR A 64 -30.94 3.65 23.47
C TYR A 64 -30.05 3.54 22.22
N ALA A 65 -28.97 4.32 22.16
CA ALA A 65 -27.99 4.20 21.09
C ALA A 65 -27.15 2.95 21.38
N ALA A 66 -27.60 1.78 20.90
CA ALA A 66 -27.20 0.40 21.26
C ALA A 66 -25.71 0.10 21.54
N VAL A 67 -24.79 0.97 21.14
CA VAL A 67 -23.34 0.83 21.28
C VAL A 67 -22.78 1.64 22.46
N MET A 68 -23.61 2.44 23.12
CA MET A 68 -23.16 3.62 23.84
C MET A 68 -24.12 3.99 24.95
N ASP A 69 -23.60 4.37 26.11
CA ASP A 69 -24.36 4.78 27.29
C ASP A 69 -25.19 6.07 27.10
N TYR A 70 -25.51 6.42 25.86
CA TYR A 70 -26.37 7.52 25.45
C TYR A 70 -27.79 7.04 25.12
N PHE A 71 -28.76 7.83 25.54
CA PHE A 71 -30.12 7.77 25.02
C PHE A 71 -30.35 8.95 24.08
N ILE A 72 -30.89 8.70 22.90
CA ILE A 72 -31.29 9.74 21.95
C ILE A 72 -32.78 9.99 22.13
N LEU A 73 -33.14 11.24 22.39
CA LEU A 73 -34.52 11.69 22.58
C LEU A 73 -34.92 12.61 21.43
N LYS A 74 -36.19 12.52 21.02
CA LYS A 74 -36.80 13.41 20.01
C LYS A 74 -38.06 14.04 20.59
N ASP A 75 -38.26 15.33 20.41
CA ASP A 75 -39.46 16.03 20.83
C ASP A 75 -40.51 16.18 19.72
N HIS A 76 -41.68 16.72 20.06
CA HIS A 76 -42.77 16.96 19.12
C HIS A 76 -42.46 18.00 18.03
N ALA A 77 -41.47 18.86 18.26
CA ALA A 77 -40.99 19.83 17.26
C ALA A 77 -39.94 19.23 16.32
N GLY A 78 -39.55 17.97 16.54
CA GLY A 78 -38.54 17.27 15.74
C GLY A 78 -37.11 17.54 16.18
N ARG A 79 -36.88 18.20 17.32
CA ARG A 79 -35.55 18.46 17.86
C ARG A 79 -35.03 17.23 18.60
N TYR A 80 -33.72 17.04 18.54
CA TYR A 80 -33.02 15.91 19.12
C TYR A 80 -32.21 16.31 20.35
N TYR A 81 -32.06 15.36 21.26
CA TYR A 81 -31.28 15.50 22.49
C TYR A 81 -30.54 14.19 22.70
N TYR A 82 -29.41 14.25 23.40
CA TYR A 82 -28.81 13.06 23.99
C TYR A 82 -28.84 13.17 25.51
N PHE A 83 -29.03 12.03 26.17
CA PHE A 83 -28.83 11.88 27.61
C PHE A 83 -27.64 10.95 27.83
N ASP A 84 -26.61 11.44 28.49
CA ASP A 84 -25.42 10.68 28.88
C ASP A 84 -25.71 9.96 30.20
N ALA A 85 -25.79 8.62 30.18
CA ALA A 85 -26.08 7.84 31.37
C ALA A 85 -24.92 7.77 32.37
N VAL A 86 -23.68 7.99 31.90
CA VAL A 86 -22.48 8.01 32.74
C VAL A 86 -22.35 9.34 33.46
N GLU A 87 -22.41 10.44 32.72
CA GLU A 87 -22.35 11.80 33.29
C GLU A 87 -23.67 12.22 33.95
N ARG A 88 -24.77 11.54 33.62
CA ARG A 88 -26.14 11.85 34.05
C ARG A 88 -26.60 13.24 33.63
N THR A 89 -26.22 13.64 32.42
CA THR A 89 -26.51 14.96 31.86
C THR A 89 -27.43 14.83 30.65
N LEU A 90 -28.41 15.72 30.58
CA LEU A 90 -29.27 15.91 29.41
C LEU A 90 -28.74 17.09 28.60
N SER A 91 -28.52 16.89 27.30
CA SER A 91 -28.03 17.93 26.41
C SER A 91 -29.07 19.05 26.17
N SER A 92 -28.61 20.16 25.62
CA SER A 92 -29.49 21.09 24.90
C SER A 92 -30.05 20.44 23.62
N ALA A 93 -31.03 21.10 22.99
CA ALA A 93 -31.58 20.66 21.71
C ALA A 93 -30.57 20.79 20.57
N TYR A 94 -30.62 19.82 19.65
CA TYR A 94 -29.90 19.77 18.38
C TYR A 94 -30.91 19.57 17.23
N ASP A 95 -30.51 19.90 16.00
CA ASP A 95 -31.32 19.62 14.82
C ASP A 95 -31.34 18.13 14.51
N TYR A 96 -30.23 17.43 14.79
CA TYR A 96 -30.14 15.98 14.69
C TYR A 96 -29.05 15.38 15.58
N VAL A 97 -29.25 14.13 16.03
CA VAL A 97 -28.29 13.36 16.81
C VAL A 97 -28.32 11.90 16.34
N CYS A 98 -27.16 11.34 16.00
CA CYS A 98 -27.00 9.93 15.64
C CYS A 98 -25.64 9.37 16.10
N ALA A 99 -25.44 8.07 15.94
CA ALA A 99 -24.15 7.45 16.20
C ALA A 99 -23.10 7.92 15.17
N SER A 100 -21.86 8.10 15.60
CA SER A 100 -20.77 8.52 14.72
C SER A 100 -20.29 7.41 13.80
N VAL A 101 -19.98 7.77 12.54
CA VAL A 101 -19.33 6.88 11.57
C VAL A 101 -17.82 6.78 11.76
N ASN A 102 -17.22 7.71 12.52
CA ASN A 102 -15.77 7.79 12.65
C ASN A 102 -15.22 7.08 13.89
N HIS A 103 -15.96 7.15 14.99
CA HIS A 103 -15.59 6.49 16.23
C HIS A 103 -16.83 5.87 16.87
N TYR A 104 -16.77 4.57 17.15
CA TYR A 104 -17.92 3.81 17.65
C TYR A 104 -18.43 4.27 19.03
N GLN A 105 -17.63 5.08 19.74
CA GLN A 105 -17.99 5.66 21.03
C GLN A 105 -18.39 7.14 20.98
N ASP A 106 -18.62 7.70 19.79
CA ASP A 106 -18.98 9.11 19.67
C ASP A 106 -20.38 9.26 19.07
N LEU A 107 -21.05 10.36 19.40
CA LEU A 107 -22.25 10.81 18.67
C LEU A 107 -21.85 11.88 17.65
N MET A 108 -22.56 11.91 16.52
CA MET A 108 -22.59 13.06 15.62
C MET A 108 -23.82 13.91 15.92
N LEU A 109 -23.62 15.21 16.04
CA LEU A 109 -24.68 16.18 16.32
C LEU A 109 -24.70 17.23 15.21
N LEU A 110 -25.88 17.52 14.66
CA LEU A 110 -26.07 18.59 13.68
C LEU A 110 -26.77 19.77 14.35
N GLN A 111 -26.24 20.97 14.17
CA GLN A 111 -26.87 22.21 14.60
C GLN A 111 -26.56 23.34 13.62
N GLY A 112 -27.59 23.82 12.91
CA GLY A 112 -27.44 24.74 11.79
C GLY A 112 -26.52 24.16 10.72
N ASP A 113 -25.51 24.92 10.33
CA ASP A 113 -24.51 24.52 9.32
C ASP A 113 -23.28 23.83 9.94
N LEU A 114 -23.33 23.52 11.24
CA LEU A 114 -22.20 22.96 11.99
C LEU A 114 -22.44 21.50 12.36
N LEU A 115 -21.39 20.69 12.16
CA LEU A 115 -21.28 19.33 12.64
C LEU A 115 -20.47 19.31 13.94
N TYR A 116 -20.94 18.56 14.92
CA TYR A 116 -20.27 18.36 16.20
C TYR A 116 -20.05 16.86 16.43
N LYS A 117 -19.03 16.53 17.21
CA LYS A 117 -18.93 15.21 17.85
C LYS A 117 -19.11 15.35 19.35
N LYS A 118 -19.81 14.41 19.98
CA LYS A 118 -19.75 14.17 21.43
C LYS A 118 -18.92 12.91 21.65
N GLY A 119 -17.68 13.10 22.11
CA GLY A 119 -16.80 12.03 22.57
C GLY A 119 -16.68 12.01 24.09
N TYR A 120 -15.68 11.30 24.59
CA TYR A 120 -15.36 11.24 26.02
C TYR A 120 -15.04 12.62 26.61
N ASP A 121 -14.27 13.45 25.89
CA ASP A 121 -13.83 14.77 26.36
C ASP A 121 -14.92 15.87 26.26
N GLY A 122 -16.12 15.50 25.80
CA GLY A 122 -17.26 16.40 25.66
C GLY A 122 -17.66 16.67 24.21
N VAL A 123 -18.37 17.78 24.00
CA VAL A 123 -18.84 18.22 22.68
C VAL A 123 -17.82 19.16 22.06
N GLU A 124 -17.40 18.86 20.82
CA GLU A 124 -16.54 19.73 20.03
C GLU A 124 -17.10 19.93 18.62
N VAL A 125 -16.79 21.09 18.03
CA VAL A 125 -17.13 21.40 16.63
C VAL A 125 -16.14 20.68 15.72
N ILE A 126 -16.67 19.92 14.76
CA ILE A 126 -15.88 19.30 13.70
C ILE A 126 -15.56 20.37 12.68
N GLN A 127 -14.27 20.60 12.45
CA GLN A 127 -13.81 21.54 11.43
C GLN A 127 -14.08 20.98 10.03
N GLU A 128 -14.34 21.85 9.06
CA GLU A 128 -14.74 21.45 7.71
C GLU A 128 -13.66 20.63 6.97
N ASP A 129 -12.38 20.81 7.35
CA ASP A 129 -11.26 20.04 6.83
C ASP A 129 -11.39 18.54 7.16
N GLN A 130 -12.06 18.21 8.26
CA GLN A 130 -12.32 16.83 8.67
C GLN A 130 -13.55 16.22 8.00
N TYR A 131 -14.38 16.99 7.28
CA TYR A 131 -15.65 16.49 6.72
C TYR A 131 -15.45 15.35 5.73
N GLY A 132 -14.34 15.35 4.98
CA GLY A 132 -14.00 14.26 4.07
C GLY A 132 -13.92 12.90 4.78
N GLN A 133 -13.45 12.86 6.04
CA GLN A 133 -13.35 11.64 6.83
C GLN A 133 -14.72 11.03 7.14
N PHE A 134 -15.72 11.89 7.38
CA PHE A 134 -17.11 11.48 7.61
C PHE A 134 -17.78 11.03 6.31
N LEU A 135 -17.58 11.78 5.23
CA LEU A 135 -18.12 11.46 3.92
C LEU A 135 -17.67 10.10 3.40
N LYS A 136 -16.41 9.72 3.62
CA LYS A 136 -15.87 8.40 3.24
C LYS A 136 -16.60 7.22 3.89
N LYS A 137 -17.28 7.43 5.00
CA LYS A 137 -17.95 6.39 5.79
C LYS A 137 -19.45 6.62 5.91
N LEU A 138 -19.99 7.59 5.18
CA LEU A 138 -21.38 8.00 5.32
C LEU A 138 -22.34 6.85 4.96
N ASP A 139 -21.93 5.99 4.03
CA ASP A 139 -22.62 4.77 3.59
C ASP A 139 -22.77 3.71 4.69
N GLN A 140 -22.06 3.83 5.81
CA GLN A 140 -22.23 2.98 6.98
C GLN A 140 -23.50 3.33 7.77
N LEU A 141 -24.04 4.53 7.59
CA LEU A 141 -25.34 4.90 8.13
C LEU A 141 -26.46 4.28 7.29
N SER A 142 -27.64 4.13 7.89
CA SER A 142 -28.82 3.64 7.18
C SER A 142 -30.08 4.37 7.62
N GLY A 143 -31.12 4.35 6.77
CA GLY A 143 -32.41 4.95 7.08
C GLY A 143 -32.34 6.47 7.32
N GLU A 144 -33.02 6.94 8.37
CA GLU A 144 -33.14 8.36 8.72
C GLU A 144 -31.75 9.01 8.95
N ASP A 145 -30.83 8.28 9.59
CA ASP A 145 -29.46 8.75 9.89
C ASP A 145 -28.70 9.08 8.60
N PHE A 146 -28.72 8.19 7.62
CA PHE A 146 -28.08 8.42 6.33
C PHE A 146 -28.73 9.59 5.59
N GLU A 147 -30.06 9.62 5.49
CA GLU A 147 -30.76 10.64 4.71
C GLU A 147 -30.51 12.05 5.24
N ILE A 148 -30.49 12.23 6.57
CA ILE A 148 -30.29 13.53 7.19
C ILE A 148 -28.83 13.96 7.09
N CYS A 149 -27.87 13.08 7.43
CA CYS A 149 -26.45 13.42 7.33
C CYS A 149 -26.03 13.65 5.88
N ASN A 150 -26.55 12.87 4.91
CA ASN A 150 -26.29 13.10 3.50
C ASN A 150 -26.83 14.45 3.04
N ARG A 151 -28.05 14.83 3.45
CA ARG A 151 -28.60 16.16 3.12
C ARG A 151 -27.76 17.29 3.70
N PHE A 152 -27.24 17.13 4.92
CA PHE A 152 -26.32 18.09 5.53
C PHE A 152 -25.07 18.29 4.66
N PHE A 153 -24.38 17.19 4.31
CA PHE A 153 -23.17 17.29 3.50
C PHE A 153 -23.43 17.77 2.08
N GLU A 154 -24.53 17.37 1.44
CA GLU A 154 -24.92 17.89 0.12
C GLU A 154 -25.22 19.39 0.16
N GLY A 155 -25.88 19.87 1.22
CA GLY A 155 -26.08 21.30 1.46
C GLY A 155 -24.76 22.04 1.63
N TRP A 156 -23.84 21.47 2.41
CA TRP A 156 -22.48 22.02 2.59
C TRP A 156 -21.70 22.09 1.27
N LYS A 157 -21.69 21.00 0.49
CA LYS A 157 -21.05 20.97 -0.85
C LYS A 157 -21.63 22.03 -1.78
N ALA A 158 -22.96 22.13 -1.83
CA ALA A 158 -23.65 23.12 -2.66
C ALA A 158 -23.33 24.57 -2.24
N ALA A 159 -23.18 24.83 -0.94
CA ALA A 159 -22.81 26.15 -0.41
C ALA A 159 -21.34 26.51 -0.74
N LYS A 160 -20.43 25.53 -0.74
CA LYS A 160 -19.02 25.70 -1.14
C LYS A 160 -18.86 25.88 -2.64
N GLY A 161 -19.70 25.21 -3.43
CA GLY A 161 -19.66 25.23 -4.89
C GLY A 161 -18.58 24.30 -5.45
N ASP A 162 -18.08 24.64 -6.64
CA ASP A 162 -17.04 23.88 -7.30
C ASP A 162 -15.77 23.80 -6.43
N ASN A 163 -15.08 22.66 -6.46
CA ASN A 163 -13.86 22.43 -5.69
C ASN A 163 -14.04 22.44 -4.17
N PHE A 164 -15.24 22.10 -3.66
CA PHE A 164 -15.48 21.94 -2.21
C PHE A 164 -14.46 21.02 -1.54
N GLU A 165 -13.89 20.06 -2.28
CA GLU A 165 -12.90 19.10 -1.78
C GLU A 165 -11.59 19.76 -1.37
N SER A 166 -11.27 20.94 -1.91
CA SER A 166 -10.14 21.75 -1.45
C SER A 166 -10.22 22.16 0.02
N SER A 167 -11.43 22.08 0.61
CA SER A 167 -11.62 22.33 2.04
C SER A 167 -11.12 21.19 2.91
N TYR A 168 -11.04 19.95 2.40
CA TYR A 168 -10.63 18.78 3.17
C TYR A 168 -9.15 18.82 3.52
N ASP A 169 -8.79 18.16 4.62
CA ASP A 169 -7.40 18.00 5.01
C ASP A 169 -6.60 17.16 3.99
N SER A 170 -5.31 17.49 3.85
CA SER A 170 -4.45 16.91 2.82
C SER A 170 -4.27 15.39 2.97
N TYR A 171 -4.34 14.85 4.18
CA TYR A 171 -4.25 13.41 4.46
C TYR A 171 -5.49 12.69 3.93
N THR A 172 -6.68 13.22 4.21
CA THR A 172 -7.94 12.69 3.69
C THR A 172 -7.96 12.71 2.17
N LEU A 173 -7.56 13.83 1.55
CA LEU A 173 -7.47 13.93 0.09
C LEU A 173 -6.50 12.92 -0.52
N TYR A 174 -5.30 12.76 0.06
CA TYR A 174 -4.33 11.77 -0.40
C TYR A 174 -4.91 10.34 -0.36
N HIS A 175 -5.59 9.98 0.73
CA HIS A 175 -6.18 8.65 0.84
C HIS A 175 -7.40 8.45 -0.07
N MET A 176 -8.21 9.49 -0.30
CA MET A 176 -9.27 9.44 -1.30
C MET A 176 -8.71 9.24 -2.71
N ALA A 177 -7.61 9.92 -3.04
CA ALA A 177 -6.92 9.76 -4.31
C ALA A 177 -6.40 8.31 -4.51
N LEU A 178 -5.78 7.72 -3.48
CA LEU A 178 -5.36 6.32 -3.52
C LEU A 178 -6.52 5.35 -3.70
N ASP A 179 -7.68 5.62 -3.09
CA ASP A 179 -8.89 4.81 -3.27
C ASP A 179 -9.39 4.90 -4.72
N CYS A 180 -9.38 6.09 -5.32
CA CYS A 180 -9.68 6.29 -6.74
C CYS A 180 -8.70 5.52 -7.64
N CYS A 181 -7.39 5.55 -7.37
CA CYS A 181 -6.39 4.76 -8.10
C CYS A 181 -6.70 3.26 -8.05
N ARG A 182 -7.07 2.72 -6.89
CA ARG A 182 -7.44 1.28 -6.74
C ARG A 182 -8.70 0.91 -7.53
N GLN A 183 -9.59 1.87 -7.74
CA GLN A 183 -10.83 1.71 -8.49
C GLN A 183 -10.65 1.97 -10.00
N GLY A 184 -9.47 2.45 -10.42
CA GLY A 184 -9.18 2.82 -11.80
C GLY A 184 -9.70 4.20 -12.21
N ASP A 185 -10.20 5.01 -11.27
CA ASP A 185 -10.63 6.38 -11.53
C ASP A 185 -9.45 7.36 -11.40
N VAL A 186 -8.57 7.32 -12.41
CA VAL A 186 -7.34 8.12 -12.40
C VAL A 186 -7.62 9.61 -12.49
N GLU A 187 -8.69 10.04 -13.18
CA GLU A 187 -9.06 11.46 -13.29
C GLU A 187 -9.43 12.06 -11.93
N MET A 188 -10.26 11.34 -11.16
CA MET A 188 -10.61 11.77 -9.80
C MET A 188 -9.40 11.68 -8.85
N ALA A 189 -8.54 10.66 -9.02
CA ALA A 189 -7.30 10.57 -8.26
C ALA A 189 -6.40 11.79 -8.48
N ILE A 190 -6.18 12.20 -9.74
CA ILE A 190 -5.43 13.42 -10.08
C ILE A 190 -6.05 14.64 -9.40
N ARG A 191 -7.38 14.77 -9.44
CA ARG A 191 -8.10 15.89 -8.80
C ARG A 191 -7.81 15.94 -7.29
N TYR A 192 -7.95 14.83 -6.57
CA TYR A 192 -7.69 14.79 -5.13
C TYR A 192 -6.21 14.95 -4.78
N PHE A 193 -5.30 14.33 -5.52
CA PHE A 193 -3.88 14.57 -5.33
C PHE A 193 -3.52 16.04 -5.59
N THR A 194 -4.14 16.71 -6.58
CA THR A 194 -3.87 18.13 -6.85
C THR A 194 -4.26 19.00 -5.65
N PHE A 195 -5.47 18.85 -5.10
CA PHE A 195 -5.86 19.59 -3.90
C PHE A 195 -4.99 19.26 -2.68
N SER A 196 -4.57 18.01 -2.54
CA SER A 196 -3.65 17.61 -1.47
C SER A 196 -2.26 18.22 -1.65
N ALA A 197 -1.74 18.26 -2.88
CA ALA A 197 -0.46 18.87 -3.25
C ALA A 197 -0.47 20.39 -3.06
N ASP A 198 -1.56 21.07 -3.40
CA ASP A 198 -1.76 22.51 -3.13
C ASP A 198 -1.66 22.82 -1.62
N GLN A 199 -1.99 21.84 -0.78
CA GLN A 199 -1.80 21.90 0.67
C GLN A 199 -0.42 21.40 1.13
N ASN A 200 0.57 21.40 0.25
CA ASN A 200 1.96 21.01 0.48
C ASN A 200 2.19 19.51 0.77
N ASN A 201 1.25 18.61 0.43
CA ASN A 201 1.46 17.18 0.61
C ASN A 201 2.45 16.63 -0.43
N GLU A 202 3.65 16.27 0.03
CA GLU A 202 4.76 15.79 -0.78
C GLU A 202 4.51 14.41 -1.40
N SER A 203 3.74 13.55 -0.71
CA SER A 203 3.33 12.24 -1.25
C SER A 203 2.40 12.41 -2.45
N SER A 204 1.43 13.32 -2.37
CA SER A 204 0.53 13.66 -3.48
C SER A 204 1.28 14.27 -4.65
N MET A 205 2.24 15.16 -4.40
CA MET A 205 3.14 15.68 -5.45
C MET A 205 3.89 14.54 -6.13
N HIS A 206 4.47 13.62 -5.36
CA HIS A 206 5.17 12.45 -5.93
C HIS A 206 4.24 11.55 -6.76
N GLU A 207 3.02 11.27 -6.28
CA GLU A 207 2.06 10.46 -7.06
C GLU A 207 1.59 11.15 -8.34
N LEU A 208 1.39 12.48 -8.32
CA LEU A 208 1.15 13.24 -9.55
C LEU A 208 2.35 13.13 -10.50
N GLY A 209 3.57 13.24 -9.96
CA GLY A 209 4.80 12.98 -10.71
C GLY A 209 4.77 11.61 -11.40
N ASN A 210 4.42 10.54 -10.67
CA ASN A 210 4.30 9.19 -11.21
C ASN A 210 3.29 9.14 -12.37
N ILE A 211 2.08 9.65 -12.15
CA ILE A 211 1.00 9.63 -13.16
C ILE A 211 1.40 10.37 -14.43
N TYR A 212 1.97 11.57 -14.29
CA TYR A 212 2.33 12.43 -15.41
C TYR A 212 3.60 11.98 -16.15
N THR A 213 4.44 11.14 -15.52
CA THR A 213 5.70 10.63 -16.12
C THR A 213 5.70 9.15 -16.48
N ASP A 214 4.58 8.45 -16.28
CA ASP A 214 4.44 7.05 -16.68
C ASP A 214 4.46 6.91 -18.21
N THR A 215 5.63 6.54 -18.73
CA THR A 215 5.88 6.22 -20.14
C THR A 215 5.73 4.73 -20.46
N ASP A 216 5.56 3.88 -19.44
CA ASP A 216 5.46 2.42 -19.63
C ASP A 216 4.03 2.03 -20.05
N SER A 217 3.05 2.83 -19.66
CA SER A 217 1.67 2.72 -20.14
C SER A 217 1.54 3.23 -21.59
N GLU A 218 1.42 2.29 -22.55
CA GLU A 218 1.38 2.57 -24.01
C GLU A 218 0.40 3.68 -24.42
N ASP A 219 -0.72 3.85 -23.68
CA ASP A 219 -1.77 4.83 -23.94
C ASP A 219 -2.10 5.69 -22.70
N ASN A 220 -1.12 6.11 -21.89
CA ASN A 220 -1.39 7.01 -20.77
C ASN A 220 -1.99 8.34 -21.24
N PRO A 221 -3.30 8.61 -21.02
CA PRO A 221 -3.94 9.81 -21.54
C PRO A 221 -3.55 11.07 -20.75
N PHE A 222 -2.86 10.88 -19.62
CA PHE A 222 -2.44 11.95 -18.73
C PHE A 222 -0.95 12.26 -18.88
N LEU A 223 -0.20 11.62 -19.78
CA LEU A 223 1.24 11.86 -19.93
C LEU A 223 1.55 13.35 -20.16
N ASP A 224 2.33 13.94 -19.27
CA ASP A 224 2.83 15.31 -19.35
C ASP A 224 4.14 15.40 -18.57
N LEU A 225 5.26 15.12 -19.27
CA LEU A 225 6.57 15.00 -18.64
C LEU A 225 7.00 16.26 -17.91
N ASP A 226 6.74 17.44 -18.49
CA ASP A 226 7.11 18.73 -17.90
C ASP A 226 6.34 18.95 -16.58
N LYS A 227 5.05 18.66 -16.58
CA LYS A 227 4.21 18.78 -15.38
C LYS A 227 4.60 17.75 -14.31
N GLY A 228 4.85 16.50 -14.69
CA GLY A 228 5.29 15.46 -13.76
C GLY A 228 6.64 15.77 -13.12
N ILE A 229 7.60 16.26 -13.92
CA ILE A 229 8.90 16.73 -13.44
C ILE A 229 8.73 17.86 -12.42
N GLN A 230 7.88 18.86 -12.71
CA GLN A 230 7.64 19.96 -11.78
C GLN A 230 7.11 19.47 -10.42
N TYR A 231 6.24 18.46 -10.40
CA TYR A 231 5.77 17.89 -9.14
C TYR A 231 6.86 17.13 -8.39
N TYR A 232 7.70 16.35 -9.07
CA TYR A 232 8.86 15.73 -8.43
C TYR A 232 9.82 16.79 -7.88
N GLU A 233 10.12 17.86 -8.61
CA GLU A 233 10.98 18.94 -8.13
C GLU A 233 10.39 19.63 -6.90
N GLN A 234 9.07 19.88 -6.86
CA GLN A 234 8.38 20.43 -5.69
C GLN A 234 8.46 19.49 -4.47
N ALA A 235 8.21 18.19 -4.65
CA ALA A 235 8.35 17.20 -3.59
C ALA A 235 9.81 17.08 -3.11
N ALA A 236 10.77 17.11 -4.03
CA ALA A 236 12.21 17.05 -3.74
C ALA A 236 12.71 18.28 -2.96
N GLN A 237 12.18 19.48 -3.26
CA GLN A 237 12.45 20.71 -2.50
C GLN A 237 11.95 20.64 -1.04
N LYS A 238 11.00 19.75 -0.76
CA LYS A 238 10.51 19.44 0.59
C LYS A 238 11.23 18.26 1.23
N ASP A 239 12.40 17.88 0.71
CA ASP A 239 13.18 16.74 1.17
C ASP A 239 12.43 15.40 1.09
N TYR A 240 11.46 15.26 0.17
CA TYR A 240 10.80 13.98 -0.06
C TYR A 240 11.72 13.01 -0.80
N SER A 241 12.17 11.98 -0.08
CA SER A 241 13.25 11.10 -0.52
C SER A 241 12.93 10.30 -1.79
N ALA A 242 11.67 9.93 -2.01
CA ALA A 242 11.23 9.20 -3.20
C ALA A 242 11.24 10.07 -4.47
N ALA A 243 10.97 11.37 -4.34
CA ALA A 243 11.07 12.29 -5.47
C ALA A 243 12.51 12.43 -5.98
N TRP A 244 13.50 12.46 -5.07
CA TRP A 244 14.91 12.43 -5.48
C TRP A 244 15.30 11.14 -6.20
N ASN A 245 14.75 9.99 -5.79
CA ASN A 245 14.91 8.74 -6.53
C ASN A 245 14.29 8.82 -7.93
N ALA A 246 13.07 9.34 -8.05
CA ALA A 246 12.40 9.52 -9.34
C ALA A 246 13.20 10.44 -10.27
N ILE A 247 13.66 11.60 -9.77
CA ILE A 247 14.52 12.52 -10.54
C ILE A 247 15.80 11.82 -11.01
N GLY A 248 16.43 11.00 -10.14
CA GLY A 248 17.60 10.22 -10.50
C GLY A 248 17.34 9.25 -11.67
N TYR A 249 16.17 8.62 -11.66
CA TYR A 249 15.72 7.73 -12.74
C TYR A 249 15.49 8.48 -14.04
N LEU A 250 14.79 9.63 -13.99
CA LEU A 250 14.55 10.46 -15.18
C LEU A 250 15.87 10.89 -15.86
N PHE A 251 16.88 11.29 -15.09
CA PHE A 251 18.21 11.61 -15.64
C PHE A 251 18.96 10.36 -16.15
N GLN A 252 18.85 9.20 -15.51
CA GLN A 252 19.54 7.98 -15.91
C GLN A 252 19.09 7.51 -17.30
N TYR A 253 17.78 7.58 -17.55
CA TYR A 253 17.16 7.07 -18.77
C TYR A 253 16.85 8.16 -19.79
N GLY A 254 16.97 9.43 -19.42
CA GLY A 254 16.69 10.56 -20.31
C GLY A 254 15.20 10.73 -20.60
N ILE A 255 14.36 10.55 -19.57
CA ILE A 255 12.91 10.71 -19.64
C ILE A 255 12.58 12.15 -19.21
N GLY A 256 12.10 12.96 -20.16
CA GLY A 256 11.84 14.40 -19.98
C GLY A 256 13.10 15.26 -19.86
N TYR A 257 14.15 14.77 -19.18
CA TYR A 257 15.48 15.35 -19.19
C TYR A 257 16.37 14.74 -20.27
N LYS A 258 17.44 15.47 -20.65
CA LYS A 258 18.56 14.85 -21.36
C LYS A 258 19.27 13.88 -20.41
N LYS A 259 19.58 12.67 -20.90
CA LYS A 259 20.34 11.67 -20.14
C LYS A 259 21.64 12.25 -19.58
N ASP A 260 21.83 12.11 -18.27
CA ASP A 260 22.95 12.68 -17.51
C ASP A 260 23.23 11.83 -16.26
N LEU A 261 24.26 10.98 -16.32
CA LEU A 261 24.58 10.05 -15.23
C LEU A 261 25.13 10.75 -13.98
N GLU A 262 25.76 11.93 -14.12
CA GLU A 262 26.25 12.71 -12.99
C GLU A 262 25.08 13.26 -12.18
N LYS A 263 24.11 13.88 -12.86
CA LYS A 263 22.89 14.37 -12.20
C LYS A 263 22.06 13.24 -11.60
N SER A 264 21.97 12.11 -12.30
CA SER A 264 21.32 10.91 -11.80
C SER A 264 21.98 10.42 -10.50
N PHE A 265 23.30 10.24 -10.51
CA PHE A 265 24.06 9.80 -9.34
C PHE A 265 23.88 10.76 -8.15
N ASN A 266 23.95 12.07 -8.39
CA ASN A 266 23.76 13.08 -7.36
C ASN A 266 22.33 13.08 -6.78
N ALA A 267 21.31 12.88 -7.62
CA ALA A 267 19.93 12.76 -7.17
C ALA A 267 19.71 11.51 -6.32
N TYR A 268 20.27 10.36 -6.72
CA TYR A 268 20.22 9.15 -5.88
C TYR A 268 21.00 9.30 -4.58
N MET A 269 22.17 9.97 -4.58
CA MET A 269 22.88 10.31 -3.35
C MET A 269 22.00 11.12 -2.41
N LYS A 270 21.31 12.15 -2.91
CA LYS A 270 20.39 12.97 -2.12
C LYS A 270 19.20 12.16 -1.58
N GLY A 271 18.59 11.32 -2.40
CA GLY A 271 17.52 10.42 -1.97
C GLY A 271 17.97 9.43 -0.90
N ALA A 272 19.17 8.87 -1.03
CA ALA A 272 19.78 7.96 -0.07
C ALA A 272 20.11 8.64 1.28
N GLU A 273 20.61 9.88 1.25
CA GLU A 273 20.83 10.71 2.44
C GLU A 273 19.52 10.96 3.20
N LEU A 274 18.41 11.13 2.46
CA LEU A 274 17.06 11.27 2.99
C LEU A 274 16.41 9.92 3.36
N GLY A 275 17.15 8.81 3.25
CA GLY A 275 16.74 7.49 3.71
C GLY A 275 15.96 6.63 2.71
N ASN A 276 15.94 7.01 1.42
CA ASN A 276 15.26 6.22 0.39
C ASN A 276 16.02 4.92 0.07
N GLY A 277 15.35 3.77 0.24
CA GLY A 277 15.92 2.45 -0.01
C GLY A 277 16.20 2.15 -1.49
N TYR A 278 15.36 2.64 -2.41
CA TYR A 278 15.55 2.45 -3.85
C TYR A 278 16.73 3.27 -4.36
N ALA A 279 16.90 4.50 -3.85
CA ALA A 279 18.06 5.33 -4.16
C ALA A 279 19.37 4.67 -3.69
N LEU A 280 19.37 4.06 -2.49
CA LEU A 280 20.50 3.24 -2.01
C LEU A 280 20.79 2.07 -2.96
N SER A 281 19.75 1.38 -3.43
CA SER A 281 19.88 0.30 -4.41
C SER A 281 20.51 0.77 -5.73
N ASN A 282 20.03 1.91 -6.26
CA ASN A 282 20.55 2.50 -7.49
C ASN A 282 22.02 2.95 -7.35
N LEU A 283 22.42 3.44 -6.19
CA LEU A 283 23.84 3.70 -5.89
C LEU A 283 24.66 2.41 -5.85
N GLY A 284 24.11 1.35 -5.24
CA GLY A 284 24.72 0.02 -5.27
C GLY A 284 25.01 -0.44 -6.70
N TYR A 285 24.04 -0.23 -7.61
CA TYR A 285 24.19 -0.55 -9.03
C TYR A 285 25.29 0.27 -9.72
N PHE A 286 25.40 1.57 -9.43
CA PHE A 286 26.47 2.41 -9.99
C PHE A 286 27.87 1.89 -9.62
N TYR A 287 28.06 1.47 -8.36
CA TYR A 287 29.33 0.92 -7.91
C TYR A 287 29.56 -0.53 -8.36
N SER A 288 28.53 -1.36 -8.51
CA SER A 288 28.71 -2.74 -8.94
C SER A 288 28.93 -2.88 -10.46
N SER A 289 28.44 -1.92 -11.25
CA SER A 289 28.54 -1.95 -12.72
C SER A 289 29.69 -1.13 -13.28
N GLY A 290 30.26 -0.20 -12.51
CA GLY A 290 31.28 0.73 -12.99
C GLY A 290 30.78 1.71 -14.07
N THR A 291 29.45 1.86 -14.25
CA THR A 291 28.85 2.57 -15.40
C THR A 291 29.17 4.09 -15.41
N TYR A 292 29.43 4.69 -14.25
CA TYR A 292 29.72 6.13 -14.12
C TYR A 292 30.85 6.39 -13.12
N VAL A 293 30.83 5.69 -11.98
CA VAL A 293 31.91 5.66 -10.99
C VAL A 293 32.78 4.42 -11.23
N GLU A 294 34.01 4.42 -10.70
CA GLU A 294 34.85 3.21 -10.69
C GLU A 294 34.14 2.07 -9.95
N GLU A 295 34.28 0.85 -10.46
CA GLU A 295 33.70 -0.33 -9.84
C GLU A 295 34.26 -0.54 -8.43
N ASP A 296 33.38 -0.72 -7.46
CA ASP A 296 33.72 -0.98 -6.06
C ASP A 296 32.66 -1.90 -5.44
N LEU A 297 32.93 -3.21 -5.49
CA LEU A 297 32.00 -4.23 -5.03
C LEU A 297 31.73 -4.18 -3.52
N GLU A 298 32.71 -3.77 -2.71
CA GLU A 298 32.54 -3.63 -1.26
C GLU A 298 31.62 -2.44 -0.94
N LYS A 299 31.78 -1.34 -1.67
CA LYS A 299 30.90 -0.18 -1.54
C LYS A 299 29.50 -0.47 -2.06
N ALA A 300 29.38 -1.16 -3.19
CA ALA A 300 28.09 -1.63 -3.71
C ALA A 300 27.37 -2.54 -2.70
N LEU A 301 28.08 -3.50 -2.11
CA LEU A 301 27.56 -4.38 -1.07
C LEU A 301 27.04 -3.60 0.13
N SER A 302 27.79 -2.61 0.62
CA SER A 302 27.36 -1.72 1.69
C SER A 302 26.06 -0.97 1.34
N TYR A 303 25.93 -0.45 0.12
CA TYR A 303 24.70 0.21 -0.33
C TYR A 303 23.51 -0.74 -0.40
N TYR A 304 23.68 -1.92 -0.99
CA TYR A 304 22.61 -2.91 -1.08
C TYR A 304 22.16 -3.44 0.28
N GLN A 305 23.07 -3.68 1.21
CA GLN A 305 22.73 -4.07 2.58
C GLN A 305 21.97 -2.96 3.32
N LYS A 306 22.35 -1.69 3.12
CA LYS A 306 21.60 -0.55 3.66
C LYS A 306 20.20 -0.45 3.04
N ALA A 307 20.05 -0.78 1.76
CA ALA A 307 18.76 -0.86 1.09
C ALA A 307 17.88 -1.99 1.67
N GLU A 308 18.44 -3.18 1.98
CA GLU A 308 17.70 -4.26 2.66
C GLU A 308 17.15 -3.80 4.03
N LEU A 309 17.90 -2.99 4.79
CA LEU A 309 17.42 -2.39 6.05
C LEU A 309 16.26 -1.40 5.85
N LYS A 310 16.03 -0.95 4.62
CA LYS A 310 14.90 -0.12 4.19
C LYS A 310 13.82 -0.94 3.47
N LEU A 311 13.84 -2.27 3.61
CA LEU A 311 12.91 -3.20 3.00
C LEU A 311 12.96 -3.21 1.46
N VAL A 312 14.08 -2.79 0.87
CA VAL A 312 14.31 -2.89 -0.58
C VAL A 312 15.22 -4.08 -0.86
N GLU A 313 14.64 -5.12 -1.45
CA GLU A 313 15.32 -6.40 -1.68
C GLU A 313 16.42 -6.28 -2.73
N ASN A 314 17.62 -6.74 -2.37
CA ASN A 314 18.80 -6.75 -3.24
C ASN A 314 19.56 -8.08 -3.17
N THR A 315 18.84 -9.16 -2.82
CA THR A 315 19.46 -10.42 -2.43
C THR A 315 20.25 -11.10 -3.56
N SER A 316 19.78 -11.00 -4.81
CA SER A 316 20.50 -11.50 -6.00
C SER A 316 21.78 -10.71 -6.29
N ASN A 317 21.72 -9.38 -6.20
CA ASN A 317 22.87 -8.48 -6.38
C ASN A 317 23.93 -8.75 -5.30
N ILE A 318 23.51 -8.88 -4.04
CA ILE A 318 24.41 -9.20 -2.92
C ILE A 318 25.03 -10.60 -3.09
N ALA A 319 24.27 -11.59 -3.54
CA ALA A 319 24.79 -12.93 -3.84
C ALA A 319 25.83 -12.88 -4.96
N SER A 320 25.57 -12.13 -6.03
CA SER A 320 26.55 -11.91 -7.11
C SER A 320 27.85 -11.33 -6.58
N ILE A 321 27.78 -10.30 -5.74
CA ILE A 321 28.97 -9.68 -5.14
C ILE A 321 29.73 -10.67 -4.26
N TYR A 322 29.06 -11.42 -3.38
CA TYR A 322 29.75 -12.41 -2.54
C TYR A 322 30.41 -13.52 -3.35
N TYR A 323 29.80 -13.92 -4.47
CA TYR A 323 30.42 -14.86 -5.39
C TYR A 323 31.70 -14.26 -6.01
N SER A 324 31.64 -13.03 -6.51
CA SER A 324 32.79 -12.31 -7.11
C SER A 324 33.91 -12.03 -6.12
N LEU A 325 33.58 -11.78 -4.85
CA LEU A 325 34.55 -11.60 -3.76
C LEU A 325 35.07 -12.91 -3.17
N GLU A 326 34.63 -14.06 -3.70
CA GLU A 326 34.94 -15.41 -3.21
C GLU A 326 34.53 -15.67 -1.73
N ASP A 327 33.61 -14.87 -1.18
CA ASP A 327 33.04 -15.05 0.16
C ASP A 327 31.86 -16.03 0.11
N TYR A 328 32.19 -17.30 -0.13
CA TYR A 328 31.18 -18.35 -0.29
C TYR A 328 30.40 -18.66 0.99
N ASP A 329 30.96 -18.35 2.16
CA ASP A 329 30.26 -18.54 3.44
C ASP A 329 29.05 -17.60 3.55
N ARG A 330 29.24 -16.32 3.23
CA ARG A 330 28.14 -15.35 3.23
C ARG A 330 27.21 -15.55 2.04
N LEU A 331 27.74 -15.91 0.87
CA LEU A 331 26.92 -16.32 -0.28
C LEU A 331 25.88 -17.37 0.12
N LEU A 332 26.31 -18.46 0.78
CA LEU A 332 25.42 -19.55 1.19
C LEU A 332 24.31 -19.12 2.16
N VAL A 333 24.51 -18.05 2.94
CA VAL A 333 23.45 -17.48 3.78
C VAL A 333 22.34 -16.90 2.91
N TYR A 334 22.71 -16.14 1.88
CA TYR A 334 21.75 -15.56 0.93
C TYR A 334 21.07 -16.64 0.08
N LEU A 335 21.82 -17.63 -0.42
CA LEU A 335 21.25 -18.72 -1.22
C LEU A 335 20.21 -19.54 -0.44
N LYS A 336 20.34 -19.67 0.89
CA LYS A 336 19.36 -20.38 1.73
C LYS A 336 18.08 -19.57 2.01
N ARG A 337 18.16 -18.24 1.88
CA ARG A 337 17.02 -17.32 2.05
C ARG A 337 16.13 -17.30 0.80
N ASP A 338 16.70 -17.54 -0.38
CA ASP A 338 15.98 -17.64 -1.66
C ASP A 338 15.10 -18.89 -1.72
N LYS A 339 13.86 -18.79 -1.23
CA LYS A 339 12.91 -19.93 -1.17
C LYS A 339 12.35 -20.33 -2.53
N GLU A 340 12.27 -19.38 -3.45
CA GLU A 340 11.76 -19.59 -4.79
C GLU A 340 12.82 -20.18 -5.72
N ASN A 341 14.08 -20.19 -5.28
CA ASN A 341 15.26 -20.55 -6.07
C ASN A 341 15.41 -19.64 -7.31
N SER A 342 15.05 -18.36 -7.14
CA SER A 342 15.02 -17.35 -8.19
C SER A 342 16.41 -17.05 -8.76
N TYR A 343 17.45 -17.12 -7.94
CA TYR A 343 18.84 -16.94 -8.34
C TYR A 343 19.80 -17.93 -7.69
N SER A 344 19.39 -18.66 -6.65
CA SER A 344 20.31 -19.53 -5.91
C SER A 344 20.79 -20.73 -6.72
N ASN A 345 19.98 -21.24 -7.66
CA ASN A 345 20.35 -22.37 -8.50
C ASN A 345 21.60 -22.09 -9.34
N ILE A 346 21.73 -20.90 -9.94
CA ILE A 346 22.92 -20.59 -10.74
C ILE A 346 24.19 -20.67 -9.88
N TYR A 347 24.16 -20.12 -8.67
CA TYR A 347 25.32 -20.15 -7.77
C TYR A 347 25.61 -21.55 -7.22
N TYR A 348 24.60 -22.34 -6.83
CA TYR A 348 24.84 -23.73 -6.45
C TYR A 348 25.45 -24.54 -7.60
N GLY A 349 25.01 -24.31 -8.84
CA GLY A 349 25.60 -24.88 -10.05
C GLY A 349 27.09 -24.55 -10.16
N LEU A 350 27.44 -23.27 -10.10
CA LEU A 350 28.83 -22.79 -10.17
C LEU A 350 29.71 -23.35 -9.05
N LEU A 351 29.21 -23.39 -7.81
CA LEU A 351 29.96 -23.92 -6.66
C LEU A 351 30.31 -25.40 -6.84
N TYR A 352 29.37 -26.23 -7.30
CA TYR A 352 29.63 -27.65 -7.57
C TYR A 352 30.46 -27.89 -8.84
N ASP A 353 30.29 -27.05 -9.86
CA ASP A 353 30.99 -27.15 -11.13
C ASP A 353 32.51 -26.93 -10.97
N GLN A 354 32.85 -25.90 -10.22
CA GLN A 354 34.23 -25.47 -9.99
C GLN A 354 34.85 -26.11 -8.74
N GLY A 355 34.05 -26.75 -7.88
CA GLY A 355 34.52 -27.29 -6.60
C GLY A 355 34.83 -26.21 -5.58
N LEU A 356 34.07 -25.11 -5.60
CA LEU A 356 34.15 -24.00 -4.66
C LEU A 356 33.27 -24.29 -3.46
N LYS A 357 33.83 -24.23 -2.25
CA LYS A 357 33.20 -24.57 -0.95
C LYS A 357 32.72 -26.02 -0.80
N PHE A 358 32.28 -26.65 -1.89
CA PHE A 358 31.91 -28.05 -2.02
C PHE A 358 32.93 -28.80 -2.87
N LYS A 359 33.01 -30.11 -2.70
CA LYS A 359 33.75 -30.94 -3.65
C LYS A 359 33.09 -30.85 -5.02
N LYS A 360 33.91 -30.75 -6.08
CA LYS A 360 33.44 -30.80 -7.46
C LYS A 360 32.52 -32.00 -7.69
N ASP A 361 31.32 -31.74 -8.21
CA ASP A 361 30.28 -32.72 -8.47
C ASP A 361 29.46 -32.30 -9.72
N SER A 362 29.88 -32.81 -10.87
CA SER A 362 29.28 -32.46 -12.16
C SER A 362 27.81 -32.86 -12.28
N LYS A 363 27.37 -33.94 -11.60
CA LYS A 363 25.96 -34.32 -11.61
C LYS A 363 25.10 -33.28 -10.91
N LYS A 364 25.55 -32.78 -9.76
CA LYS A 364 24.86 -31.70 -9.05
C LYS A 364 24.95 -30.38 -9.79
N ALA A 365 26.12 -30.05 -10.36
CA ALA A 365 26.28 -28.84 -11.16
C ALA A 365 25.26 -28.78 -12.30
N ILE A 366 25.17 -29.84 -13.11
CA ILE A 366 24.17 -29.98 -14.17
C ILE A 366 22.75 -29.82 -13.63
N HIS A 367 22.40 -30.53 -12.54
CA HIS A 367 21.08 -30.43 -11.93
C HIS A 367 20.69 -28.99 -11.57
N TYR A 368 21.62 -28.23 -10.98
CA TYR A 368 21.37 -26.85 -10.60
C TYR A 368 21.34 -25.90 -11.80
N PHE A 369 22.18 -26.11 -12.81
CA PHE A 369 22.13 -25.32 -14.04
C PHE A 369 20.83 -25.51 -14.81
N GLU A 370 20.34 -26.75 -14.96
CA GLU A 370 19.03 -27.02 -15.58
C GLU A 370 17.92 -26.28 -14.82
N ARG A 371 17.90 -26.38 -13.49
CA ARG A 371 16.89 -25.70 -12.66
C ARG A 371 17.02 -24.17 -12.63
N ALA A 372 18.22 -23.63 -12.82
CA ALA A 372 18.41 -22.19 -12.96
C ALA A 372 17.69 -21.69 -14.23
N ASN A 373 17.83 -22.44 -15.33
CA ASN A 373 17.20 -22.12 -16.60
C ASN A 373 15.71 -22.50 -16.69
N ASP A 374 15.21 -23.36 -15.81
CA ASP A 374 13.76 -23.56 -15.63
C ASP A 374 13.08 -22.31 -15.05
N TYR A 375 13.82 -21.50 -14.28
CA TYR A 375 13.30 -20.29 -13.63
C TYR A 375 13.60 -19.01 -14.42
N GLY A 376 14.80 -18.88 -14.97
CA GLY A 376 15.26 -17.69 -15.70
C GLY A 376 16.10 -18.03 -16.92
N VAL A 377 16.77 -17.04 -17.49
CA VAL A 377 17.64 -17.24 -18.66
C VAL A 377 19.07 -16.91 -18.26
N TYR A 378 19.87 -17.94 -18.00
CA TYR A 378 21.28 -17.79 -17.59
C TYR A 378 22.21 -18.28 -18.70
N GLU A 379 22.87 -17.34 -19.37
CA GLU A 379 23.85 -17.64 -20.43
C GLU A 379 24.99 -18.54 -19.93
N SER A 380 25.55 -18.25 -18.76
CA SER A 380 26.62 -19.03 -18.15
C SER A 380 26.19 -20.47 -17.83
N ALA A 381 24.99 -20.68 -17.26
CA ALA A 381 24.46 -22.04 -17.05
C ALA A 381 24.28 -22.78 -18.37
N THR A 382 23.74 -22.10 -19.39
CA THR A 382 23.48 -22.68 -20.71
C THR A 382 24.78 -23.10 -21.39
N ALA A 383 25.82 -22.25 -21.35
CA ALA A 383 27.16 -22.58 -21.86
C ALA A 383 27.75 -23.81 -21.15
N ARG A 384 27.67 -23.87 -19.81
CA ARG A 384 28.16 -25.03 -19.05
C ARG A 384 27.38 -26.31 -19.38
N LEU A 385 26.06 -26.23 -19.56
CA LEU A 385 25.23 -27.38 -19.96
C LEU A 385 25.59 -27.89 -21.35
N LEU A 386 25.82 -26.99 -22.31
CA LEU A 386 26.28 -27.36 -23.66
C LEU A 386 27.64 -28.06 -23.60
N ASP A 387 28.60 -27.52 -22.83
CA ASP A 387 29.92 -28.15 -22.62
C ASP A 387 29.78 -29.55 -22.00
N TYR A 388 28.98 -29.69 -20.93
CA TYR A 388 28.74 -30.99 -20.29
C TYR A 388 28.13 -32.02 -21.26
N TYR A 389 27.10 -31.63 -22.02
CA TYR A 389 26.40 -32.56 -22.89
C TYR A 389 27.15 -32.85 -24.20
N LYS A 390 28.08 -31.98 -24.61
CA LYS A 390 28.95 -32.18 -25.77
C LYS A 390 30.22 -32.95 -25.41
N ASN A 391 30.97 -32.46 -24.42
CA ASN A 391 32.37 -32.79 -24.22
C ASN A 391 32.63 -33.76 -23.05
N ASP A 392 31.82 -33.75 -21.98
CA ASP A 392 32.06 -34.60 -20.82
C ASP A 392 31.73 -36.08 -21.12
N PRO A 393 32.70 -37.02 -21.07
CA PRO A 393 32.46 -38.42 -21.44
C PRO A 393 31.38 -39.13 -20.60
N THR A 394 31.14 -38.67 -19.38
CA THR A 394 30.17 -39.27 -18.45
C THR A 394 28.76 -38.75 -18.70
N PHE A 395 28.65 -37.46 -19.03
CA PHE A 395 27.36 -36.78 -19.17
C PHE A 395 26.96 -36.50 -20.62
N ARG A 396 27.83 -36.81 -21.60
CA ARG A 396 27.58 -36.60 -23.03
C ARG A 396 26.19 -37.12 -23.43
N ASN A 397 25.36 -36.23 -23.96
CA ASN A 397 23.98 -36.54 -24.34
C ASN A 397 23.52 -35.62 -25.49
N GLN A 398 23.32 -36.20 -26.67
CA GLN A 398 22.99 -35.43 -27.87
C GLN A 398 21.61 -34.79 -27.82
N GLU A 399 20.61 -35.47 -27.24
CA GLU A 399 19.24 -34.96 -27.15
C GLU A 399 19.18 -33.72 -26.25
N LYS A 400 19.81 -33.81 -25.06
CA LYS A 400 19.90 -32.68 -24.13
C LYS A 400 20.74 -31.54 -24.68
N TYR A 401 21.82 -31.85 -25.41
CA TYR A 401 22.60 -30.83 -26.11
C TYR A 401 21.76 -30.04 -27.11
N VAL A 402 20.97 -30.73 -27.95
CA VAL A 402 20.07 -30.07 -28.93
C VAL A 402 19.04 -29.21 -28.21
N HIS A 403 18.44 -29.71 -27.13
CA HIS A 403 17.50 -28.93 -26.32
C HIS A 403 18.10 -27.60 -25.83
N TRP A 404 19.29 -27.63 -25.22
CA TRP A 404 19.95 -26.43 -24.70
C TRP A 404 20.49 -25.52 -25.81
N LEU A 405 20.84 -26.07 -26.97
CA LEU A 405 21.22 -25.30 -28.15
C LEU A 405 20.02 -24.51 -28.70
N ASP A 406 18.84 -25.12 -28.75
CA ASP A 406 17.61 -24.44 -29.18
C ASP A 406 17.15 -23.42 -28.14
N PHE A 407 17.30 -23.72 -26.84
CA PHE A 407 17.10 -22.73 -25.76
C PHE A 407 18.00 -21.51 -25.95
N ALA A 408 19.30 -21.70 -26.21
CA ALA A 408 20.24 -20.61 -26.44
C ALA A 408 19.84 -19.74 -27.65
N LYS A 409 19.42 -20.36 -28.76
CA LYS A 409 18.97 -19.64 -29.95
C LYS A 409 17.68 -18.86 -29.73
N ASN A 410 16.69 -19.50 -29.08
CA ASN A 410 15.38 -18.88 -28.84
C ASN A 410 15.47 -17.68 -27.90
N ASN A 411 16.49 -17.65 -27.04
CA ASN A 411 16.76 -16.55 -26.11
C ASN A 411 17.91 -15.64 -26.57
N GLU A 412 18.42 -15.82 -27.80
CA GLU A 412 19.48 -14.99 -28.40
C GLU A 412 20.76 -14.87 -27.53
N LEU A 413 21.17 -15.97 -26.88
CA LEU A 413 22.33 -15.99 -25.98
C LEU A 413 23.65 -15.93 -26.76
N ASP A 414 24.65 -15.21 -26.22
CA ASP A 414 25.99 -15.11 -26.79
C ASP A 414 26.86 -16.26 -26.26
N ILE A 415 26.83 -17.39 -26.98
CA ILE A 415 27.56 -18.61 -26.60
C ILE A 415 28.78 -18.80 -27.52
N GLU A 416 29.89 -19.26 -26.94
CA GLU A 416 31.11 -19.57 -27.68
C GLU A 416 30.85 -20.53 -28.85
N LEU A 417 31.38 -20.19 -30.04
CA LEU A 417 31.08 -20.86 -31.31
C LEU A 417 31.42 -22.36 -31.32
N ASP A 418 32.43 -22.76 -30.57
CA ASP A 418 32.86 -24.15 -30.44
C ASP A 418 31.86 -25.00 -29.66
N LEU A 419 31.08 -24.41 -28.74
CA LEU A 419 29.99 -25.08 -28.03
C LEU A 419 28.72 -25.23 -28.86
N LEU A 420 28.62 -24.54 -30.01
CA LEU A 420 27.43 -24.56 -30.88
C LEU A 420 27.44 -25.68 -31.92
N GLN A 421 28.56 -26.40 -32.08
CA GLN A 421 28.71 -27.49 -33.05
C GLN A 421 28.93 -28.84 -32.37
N TRP A 422 28.19 -29.87 -32.77
CA TRP A 422 28.41 -31.24 -32.31
C TRP A 422 29.50 -31.92 -33.17
N ASP A 423 30.50 -32.54 -32.55
CA ASP A 423 31.63 -33.14 -33.29
C ASP A 423 31.18 -34.35 -34.11
N ASN A 424 30.90 -34.09 -35.39
CA ASN A 424 31.02 -34.92 -36.61
C ASN A 424 30.00 -34.44 -37.65
N GLN A 425 30.33 -33.36 -38.37
CA GLN A 425 30.19 -33.40 -39.82
C GLN A 425 31.58 -33.68 -40.38
N SER A 426 31.83 -34.96 -40.69
CA SER A 426 32.82 -35.27 -41.71
C SER A 426 32.46 -34.49 -42.97
N GLU A 427 33.46 -33.87 -43.58
CA GLU A 427 33.41 -33.33 -44.93
C GLU A 427 32.87 -34.39 -45.91
N ASP A 428 31.55 -34.47 -46.12
CA ASP A 428 30.97 -34.84 -47.41
C ASP A 428 29.44 -34.64 -47.42
N SER A 429 29.01 -33.49 -47.94
CA SER A 429 27.94 -33.35 -48.94
C SER A 429 27.64 -31.86 -49.10
N GLY A 430 28.04 -31.32 -50.25
CA GLY A 430 27.95 -29.90 -50.52
C GLY A 430 26.53 -29.37 -50.49
N ALA A 431 26.29 -28.36 -49.66
CA ALA A 431 25.54 -27.15 -50.01
C ALA A 431 25.52 -26.15 -48.83
N SER A 432 25.78 -24.88 -49.17
CA SER A 432 25.51 -23.67 -48.38
C SER A 432 26.59 -23.19 -47.39
N SER A 433 27.72 -22.75 -47.95
CA SER A 433 28.67 -21.81 -47.32
C SER A 433 28.11 -20.38 -47.17
N SER A 434 26.82 -20.20 -46.85
CA SER A 434 26.16 -18.88 -46.93
C SER A 434 25.50 -18.36 -45.64
N PHE A 435 25.45 -19.13 -44.54
CA PHE A 435 24.69 -18.68 -43.36
C PHE A 435 25.53 -18.03 -42.25
N PHE A 436 26.72 -18.57 -41.94
CA PHE A 436 27.52 -18.10 -40.79
C PHE A 436 28.27 -16.76 -41.00
N GLY A 437 28.39 -16.27 -42.24
CA GLY A 437 29.10 -15.02 -42.55
C GLY A 437 28.31 -13.73 -42.27
N LYS A 438 27.02 -13.81 -41.89
CA LYS A 438 26.16 -12.63 -41.70
C LYS A 438 25.91 -12.22 -40.25
N LEU A 439 26.18 -13.06 -39.25
CA LEU A 439 25.93 -12.71 -37.84
C LEU A 439 27.07 -11.96 -37.14
N PHE A 440 28.32 -12.05 -37.62
CA PHE A 440 29.45 -11.32 -37.02
C PHE A 440 29.82 -10.07 -37.83
N LYS A 441 28.93 -9.08 -37.87
CA LYS A 441 29.35 -7.69 -38.08
C LYS A 441 29.36 -7.00 -36.72
N LYS A 442 30.56 -6.92 -36.12
CA LYS A 442 30.89 -5.94 -35.07
C LYS A 442 30.39 -4.56 -35.52
N LYS A 443 29.41 -4.01 -34.81
CA LYS A 443 29.27 -2.55 -34.74
C LYS A 443 30.36 -2.07 -33.77
N LYS A 444 31.29 -1.29 -34.33
CA LYS A 444 32.19 -0.43 -33.57
C LYS A 444 31.41 0.63 -32.83
#